data_AF-A0A6J4QDH2-F1
#
_entry.id   AF-A0A6J4QDH2-F1
#
_cell.length_a   1.000
_cell.length_b   1.000
_cell.length_c   1.000
_cell.angle_alpha   90.00
_cell.angle_beta   90.00
_cell.angle_gamma   90.00
#
_symmetry.space_group_name_H-M   'P 1'
#
loop_
_entity.id
_entity.type
_entity.pdbx_description
1 polymer ?
#
loop_
_entity_poly.entity_id
_entity_poly.type
_entity_poly.pdbx_seq_one_letter_code
_entity_poly.pdbx_strand_id
1 'polypeptide(L)'
;MNPVAIAERPAADAPAESLEACDEFDLPQRSMRYCPTELLGTFTLLMAGHGRCVSAAMMLGDREYAMWQLARAQTMTDPELHRVAHRLFSYFDDVRARAVRQAGS
;
A
#
# COMPACT_ATOMS: atom_id res chain seq x y z
N MET A 1 56.21 -8.62 -43.99
CA MET A 1 55.44 -8.73 -45.24
C MET A 1 54.25 -9.66 -44.97
N ASN A 2 53.04 -9.12 -45.14
CA ASN A 2 51.72 -9.76 -45.23
C ASN A 2 51.00 -10.33 -43.98
N PRO A 3 49.65 -10.30 -43.98
CA PRO A 3 48.83 -9.75 -42.91
C PRO A 3 47.88 -10.76 -42.28
N VAL A 4 47.41 -10.52 -41.05
CA VAL A 4 46.31 -11.32 -40.47
C VAL A 4 45.02 -10.53 -40.49
N ALA A 5 44.03 -11.23 -41.04
CA ALA A 5 42.69 -10.81 -41.37
C ALA A 5 41.90 -10.25 -40.20
N ILE A 6 41.07 -9.29 -40.55
CA ILE A 6 39.96 -8.76 -39.78
C ILE A 6 38.88 -9.86 -39.76
N ALA A 7 38.53 -10.33 -38.56
CA ALA A 7 37.31 -11.09 -38.32
C ALA A 7 36.59 -10.43 -37.14
N GLU A 8 35.78 -9.45 -37.52
CA GLU A 8 34.48 -9.04 -36.97
C GLU A 8 34.11 -9.56 -35.56
N ARG A 9 33.92 -8.60 -34.64
CA ARG A 9 33.25 -8.80 -33.35
C ARG A 9 31.78 -9.12 -33.62
N PRO A 10 31.21 -10.22 -33.10
CA PRO A 10 29.77 -10.39 -33.12
C PRO A 10 29.15 -9.43 -32.10
N ALA A 11 28.49 -8.39 -32.61
CA ALA A 11 27.40 -7.73 -31.95
C ALA A 11 26.17 -8.65 -32.06
N ALA A 12 25.83 -9.31 -30.97
CA ALA A 12 24.52 -9.91 -30.73
C ALA A 12 24.37 -9.87 -29.20
N ASP A 13 23.74 -8.81 -28.70
CA ASP A 13 22.33 -8.91 -28.32
C ASP A 13 22.20 -9.91 -27.15
N ALA A 14 22.68 -9.46 -25.99
CA ALA A 14 22.16 -10.02 -24.75
C ALA A 14 20.83 -9.29 -24.54
N PRO A 15 19.67 -9.93 -24.75
CA PRO A 15 18.44 -9.34 -24.28
C PRO A 15 18.59 -9.21 -22.76
N ALA A 16 18.45 -7.98 -22.29
CA ALA A 16 18.25 -7.68 -20.87
C ALA A 16 16.86 -8.19 -20.45
N GLU A 17 16.60 -9.48 -20.63
CA GLU A 17 15.36 -10.17 -20.30
C GLU A 17 15.53 -10.97 -19.01
N SER A 18 15.94 -10.25 -17.98
CA SER A 18 15.59 -10.58 -16.60
C SER A 18 15.18 -9.31 -15.87
N LEU A 19 14.31 -8.52 -16.50
CA LEU A 19 13.15 -8.05 -15.74
C LEU A 19 12.22 -9.26 -15.70
N GLU A 20 12.48 -10.17 -14.75
CA GLU A 20 11.49 -11.16 -14.38
C GLU A 20 10.20 -10.40 -14.16
N ALA A 21 9.18 -10.82 -14.91
CA ALA A 21 7.83 -10.35 -14.83
C ALA A 21 7.54 -10.01 -13.37
N CYS A 22 7.30 -8.73 -13.09
CA CYS A 22 6.59 -8.39 -11.87
C CYS A 22 5.31 -9.19 -12.00
N ASP A 23 5.26 -10.29 -11.24
CA ASP A 23 4.15 -11.20 -11.11
C ASP A 23 2.89 -10.40 -11.41
N GLU A 24 2.31 -10.68 -12.58
CA GLU A 24 0.94 -10.29 -12.86
C GLU A 24 0.15 -11.07 -11.83
N PHE A 25 0.14 -10.51 -10.62
CA PHE A 25 -0.51 -11.08 -9.48
C PHE A 25 -1.95 -10.96 -9.90
N ASP A 26 -2.47 -12.07 -10.42
CA ASP A 26 -3.87 -12.34 -10.61
C ASP A 26 -4.48 -12.33 -9.20
N LEU A 27 -4.51 -11.13 -8.62
CA LEU A 27 -5.29 -10.80 -7.46
C LEU A 27 -6.69 -11.00 -8.00
N PRO A 28 -7.43 -12.02 -7.52
CA PRO A 28 -8.79 -12.21 -7.98
C PRO A 28 -9.47 -10.86 -7.84
N GLN A 29 -10.12 -10.40 -8.91
CA GLN A 29 -10.80 -9.10 -9.03
C GLN A 29 -11.96 -8.89 -8.02
N ARG A 30 -11.94 -9.65 -6.92
CA ARG A 30 -12.76 -9.54 -5.73
C ARG A 30 -12.29 -8.34 -4.90
N SER A 31 -12.57 -7.15 -5.43
CA SER A 31 -12.54 -5.88 -4.70
C SER A 31 -11.14 -5.38 -4.33
N MET A 32 -10.29 -5.11 -5.33
CA MET A 32 -9.16 -4.17 -5.19
C MET A 32 -9.70 -2.75 -4.99
N ARG A 33 -10.36 -2.50 -3.85
CA ARG A 33 -10.38 -1.14 -3.31
C ARG A 33 -8.93 -0.87 -2.93
N TYR A 34 -8.28 0.00 -3.70
CA TYR A 34 -6.92 0.49 -3.45
C TYR A 34 -6.68 0.54 -1.94
N CYS A 35 -5.69 -0.22 -1.46
CA CYS A 35 -5.31 -0.18 -0.06
C CYS A 35 -5.11 1.29 0.31
N PRO A 36 -5.64 1.78 1.45
CA PRO A 36 -5.61 3.20 1.79
C PRO A 36 -4.20 3.61 2.26
N THR A 37 -3.15 3.18 1.57
CA THR A 37 -1.74 3.35 1.94
C THR A 37 -1.38 4.83 2.00
N GLU A 38 -1.82 5.64 1.04
CA GLU A 38 -1.56 7.08 1.03
C GLU A 38 -2.32 7.79 2.17
N LEU A 39 -3.57 7.38 2.40
CA LEU A 39 -4.41 7.94 3.47
C LEU A 39 -3.88 7.55 4.86
N LEU A 40 -3.40 6.31 5.03
CA LEU A 40 -2.71 5.82 6.22
C LEU A 40 -1.37 6.53 6.41
N GLY A 41 -0.59 6.72 5.35
CA GLY A 41 0.66 7.48 5.39
C GLY A 41 0.40 8.90 5.91
N THR A 42 -0.57 9.59 5.33
CA THR A 42 -1.00 10.93 5.77
C THR A 42 -1.44 10.93 7.23
N PHE A 43 -2.26 9.96 7.65
CA PHE A 43 -2.70 9.81 9.03
C PHE A 43 -1.52 9.62 10.00
N THR A 44 -0.59 8.72 9.67
CA THR A 44 0.58 8.44 10.51
C THR A 44 1.49 9.67 10.64
N LEU A 45 1.66 10.44 9.57
CA LEU A 45 2.43 11.70 9.58
C LEU A 45 1.75 12.78 10.43
N LEU A 46 0.44 12.97 10.29
CA LEU A 46 -0.31 13.93 11.09
C LEU A 46 -0.25 13.56 12.58
N MET A 47 -0.49 12.29 12.92
CA MET A 47 -0.36 11.80 14.30
C MET A 47 1.07 11.97 14.86
N ALA A 48 2.09 11.74 14.04
CA ALA A 48 3.48 11.96 14.42
C ALA A 48 3.77 13.44 14.68
N GLY A 49 3.17 14.36 13.92
CA GLY A 49 3.21 15.80 14.18
C GLY A 49 2.63 16.19 15.56
N HIS A 50 1.68 15.41 16.08
CA HIS A 50 1.14 15.53 17.44
C HIS A 50 1.92 14.71 18.49
N GLY A 51 3.11 14.21 18.16
CA GLY A 51 3.98 13.44 19.06
C GLY A 51 3.55 11.99 19.27
N ARG A 52 2.72 11.42 18.38
CA ARG A 52 2.21 10.04 18.50
C ARG A 52 2.54 9.25 17.23
N CYS A 53 3.48 8.32 17.35
CA CYS A 53 3.78 7.40 16.25
C CYS A 53 2.71 6.31 16.16
N VAL A 54 2.17 6.09 14.96
CA VAL A 54 1.18 5.03 14.67
C VAL A 54 1.74 4.14 13.56
N SER A 55 1.48 2.84 13.63
CA SER A 55 1.90 1.88 12.59
C SER A 55 0.76 1.60 11.62
N ALA A 56 0.94 1.95 10.35
CA ALA A 56 -0.02 1.63 9.29
C ALA A 56 -0.22 0.11 9.12
N ALA A 57 0.85 -0.68 9.28
CA ALA A 57 0.77 -2.14 9.22
C ALA A 57 -0.10 -2.71 10.35
N MET A 58 0.03 -2.18 11.58
CA MET A 58 -0.84 -2.57 12.69
C MET A 58 -2.29 -2.14 12.45
N MET A 59 -2.55 -0.97 11.87
CA MET A 59 -3.92 -0.56 11.55
C MET A 59 -4.57 -1.45 10.49
N LEU A 60 -3.80 -1.96 9.52
CA LEU A 60 -4.31 -2.87 8.49
C LEU A 60 -4.49 -4.29 9.00
N GLY A 61 -3.63 -4.74 9.92
CA GLY A 61 -3.67 -6.10 10.49
C GLY A 61 -4.59 -6.26 11.71
N ASP A 62 -4.79 -5.20 12.48
CA ASP A 62 -5.59 -5.20 13.70
C ASP A 62 -6.62 -4.06 13.69
N ARG A 63 -7.89 -4.46 13.59
CA ARG A 63 -9.00 -3.52 13.48
C ARG A 63 -9.24 -2.75 14.77
N GLU A 64 -9.14 -3.39 15.93
CA GLU A 64 -9.39 -2.70 17.20
C GLU A 64 -8.37 -1.59 17.44
N TYR A 65 -7.10 -1.88 17.15
CA TYR A 65 -6.03 -0.91 17.13
C TYR A 65 -6.35 0.25 16.16
N ALA A 66 -6.75 -0.05 14.93
CA ALA A 66 -7.13 0.99 13.97
C ALA A 66 -8.25 1.90 14.52
N MET A 67 -9.33 1.31 15.02
CA MET A 67 -10.47 2.06 15.55
C MET A 67 -10.10 2.90 16.77
N TRP A 68 -9.25 2.38 17.65
CA TRP A 68 -8.75 3.12 18.80
C TRP A 68 -7.91 4.34 18.38
N GLN A 69 -7.03 4.19 17.39
CA GLN A 69 -6.25 5.32 16.86
C GLN A 69 -7.15 6.37 16.20
N LEU A 70 -8.18 5.95 15.46
CA LEU A 70 -9.14 6.87 14.83
C LEU A 70 -9.98 7.63 15.88
N ALA A 71 -10.49 6.94 16.91
CA ALA A 71 -11.20 7.58 18.01
C ALA A 71 -10.31 8.61 18.72
N ARG A 72 -9.02 8.29 18.86
CA ARG A 72 -8.04 9.16 19.48
C ARG A 72 -7.71 10.38 18.63
N ALA A 73 -7.64 10.23 17.31
CA ALA A 73 -7.51 11.35 16.38
C ALA A 73 -8.68 12.35 16.53
N GLN A 74 -9.89 11.88 16.83
CA GLN A 74 -11.04 12.77 17.07
C GLN A 74 -10.92 13.64 18.32
N THR A 75 -10.10 13.26 19.29
CA THR A 75 -9.84 14.09 20.47
C THR A 75 -8.82 15.20 20.24
N MET A 76 -8.11 15.18 19.10
CA MET A 76 -7.11 16.18 18.75
C MET A 76 -7.76 17.41 18.11
N THR A 77 -7.14 18.58 18.23
CA THR A 77 -7.64 19.83 17.63
C THR A 77 -7.03 20.06 16.24
N ASP A 78 -7.14 19.06 15.36
CA ASP A 78 -6.58 19.10 14.01
C ASP A 78 -7.65 18.72 12.97
N PRO A 79 -8.13 19.69 12.18
CA PRO A 79 -9.23 19.46 11.24
C PRO A 79 -8.84 18.57 10.05
N GLU A 80 -7.58 18.59 9.62
CA GLU A 80 -7.12 17.73 8.53
C GLU A 80 -6.97 16.28 9.02
N LEU A 81 -6.45 16.09 10.23
CA LEU A 81 -6.41 14.79 10.88
C LEU A 81 -7.82 14.20 11.06
N HIS A 82 -8.81 15.01 11.47
CA HIS A 82 -10.20 14.57 11.55
C HIS A 82 -10.77 14.11 10.21
N ARG A 83 -10.50 14.86 9.12
CA ARG A 83 -10.95 14.50 7.77
C ARG A 83 -10.34 13.20 7.28
N VAL A 84 -9.05 13.00 7.54
CA VAL A 84 -8.35 11.76 7.19
C VAL A 84 -8.88 10.59 8.03
N ALA A 85 -9.06 10.80 9.34
CA ALA A 85 -9.59 9.78 10.24
C ALA A 85 -11.01 9.34 9.85
N HIS A 86 -11.88 10.27 9.46
CA HIS A 86 -13.23 9.95 9.00
C HIS A 86 -13.23 9.08 7.73
N ARG A 87 -12.36 9.39 6.76
CA ARG A 87 -12.22 8.57 5.54
C ARG A 87 -11.71 7.17 5.85
N LEU A 88 -10.74 7.04 6.76
CA LEU A 88 -10.25 5.74 7.23
C LEU A 88 -11.33 4.95 7.96
N PHE A 89 -12.16 5.61 8.77
CA PHE A 89 -13.26 4.97 9.47
C PHE A 89 -14.24 4.31 8.49
N SER A 90 -14.66 5.03 7.44
CA SER A 90 -15.53 4.47 6.39
C SER A 90 -14.90 3.26 5.72
N TYR A 91 -13.60 3.31 5.41
CA TYR A 91 -12.88 2.17 4.85
C TYR A 91 -12.92 0.92 5.75
N PHE A 92 -12.56 1.07 7.03
CA PHE A 92 -12.55 -0.06 7.97
C PHE A 92 -13.95 -0.58 8.30
N ASP A 93 -14.98 0.27 8.19
CA ASP A 93 -16.37 -0.15 8.31
C ASP A 93 -16.83 -0.98 7.10
N ASP A 94 -16.53 -0.51 5.88
CA ASP A 94 -16.84 -1.21 4.63
C ASP A 94 -16.17 -2.59 4.56
N VAL A 95 -14.88 -2.67 4.94
CA VAL A 95 -14.13 -3.92 5.01
C VAL A 95 -14.82 -4.92 5.95
N ARG A 96 -15.26 -4.46 7.13
CA ARG A 96 -15.99 -5.28 8.09
C ARG A 96 -17.35 -5.72 7.54
N ALA A 97 -18.12 -4.80 6.97
CA ALA A 97 -19.44 -5.11 6.42
C ALA A 97 -19.36 -6.17 5.31
N ARG A 98 -18.29 -6.14 4.51
CA ARG A 98 -18.00 -7.16 3.50
C ARG A 98 -17.57 -8.49 4.11
N ALA A 99 -16.72 -8.50 5.13
CA ALA A 99 -16.30 -9.73 5.81
C ALA A 99 -17.51 -10.47 6.41
N VAL A 100 -18.43 -9.75 7.06
CA VAL A 100 -19.68 -10.31 7.61
C VAL A 100 -20.54 -10.93 6.50
N ARG A 101 -20.67 -10.26 5.36
CA ARG A 101 -21.43 -10.79 4.20
C ARG A 101 -20.81 -12.06 3.61
N GLN A 102 -19.49 -12.22 3.69
CA GLN A 102 -18.80 -13.41 3.19
C GLN A 102 -18.84 -14.59 4.15
N ALA A 103 -18.91 -14.35 5.45
CA ALA A 103 -18.97 -15.38 6.48
C ALA A 103 -20.38 -16.01 6.65
N GLY A 104 -21.42 -15.37 6.10
CA GLY A 104 -22.80 -15.86 6.13
C GLY A 104 -23.21 -16.69 4.90
N SER A 105 -22.26 -17.18 4.11
CA SER A 105 -22.50 -17.96 2.87
C SER A 105 -22.06 -19.40 3.00
#